data_AF-A0AAJ5VTM1-F1
#
_entry.id   AF-A0AAJ5VTM1-F1
#
_cell.length_a   1.000
_cell.length_b   1.000
_cell.length_c   1.000
_cell.angle_alpha   90.00
_cell.angle_beta   90.00
_cell.angle_gamma   90.00
#
_symmetry.space_group_name_H-M   'P 1'
#
loop_
_entity.id
_entity.type
_entity.pdbx_description
1 polymer ?
#
loop_
_entity_poly.entity_id
_entity_poly.type
_entity_poly.pdbx_seq_one_letter_code
_entity_poly.pdbx_strand_id
1 'polypeptide(L)'
;MTVNAHKVITAISVRYLDAARVLHKNSTTADTFWEPLNHLFAMAAELALKAFLERAGVSEKELKHQNVRHSLNSLLLLAISRGLRTNHEVAEVLMAMDAAHSSHAYRYVPRPEEGASVTIHSARPASAYPAIQRLLDQCADDPTFLRTKTKFPEEWPPASLPVYPVTVEQMQEWIAEKQSLWEFASTVQQWRPVAKD
;
A
#
# COMPACT_ATOMS: atom_id res chain seq x y z
N MET A 1 -23.67 14.23 17.95
CA MET A 1 -23.09 14.10 16.60
C MET A 1 -22.24 12.84 16.60
N THR A 2 -22.63 11.81 15.86
CA THR A 2 -21.77 10.64 15.63
C THR A 2 -20.60 11.08 14.75
N VAL A 3 -19.39 11.09 15.31
CA VAL A 3 -18.18 11.30 14.50
C VAL A 3 -18.09 10.12 13.53
N ASN A 4 -18.13 10.40 12.24
CA ASN A 4 -18.06 9.36 11.23
C ASN A 4 -16.59 8.92 11.13
N ALA A 5 -16.23 7.84 11.83
CA ALA A 5 -14.84 7.46 12.05
C ALA A 5 -14.09 7.24 10.72
N HIS A 6 -14.73 6.67 9.69
CA HIS A 6 -14.14 6.58 8.36
C HIS A 6 -13.68 7.93 7.79
N LYS A 7 -14.39 9.05 8.01
CA LYS A 7 -13.96 10.37 7.52
C LYS A 7 -12.68 10.85 8.21
N VAL A 8 -12.55 10.55 9.50
CA VAL A 8 -11.33 10.84 10.26
C VAL A 8 -10.18 9.98 9.76
N ILE A 9 -10.41 8.69 9.54
CA ILE A 9 -9.40 7.76 9.02
C ILE A 9 -8.95 8.18 7.62
N THR A 10 -9.86 8.56 6.72
CA THR A 10 -9.50 9.08 5.38
C THR A 10 -8.66 10.35 5.48
N ALA A 11 -9.00 11.28 6.38
CA ALA A 11 -8.19 12.48 6.59
C ALA A 11 -6.78 12.15 7.10
N ILE A 12 -6.63 11.16 7.99
CA ILE A 12 -5.32 10.70 8.46
C ILE A 12 -4.54 10.03 7.31
N SER A 13 -5.18 9.21 6.49
CA SER A 13 -4.58 8.59 5.29
C SER A 13 -3.95 9.63 4.36
N VAL A 14 -4.66 10.74 4.07
CA VAL A 14 -4.10 11.83 3.25
C VAL A 14 -2.91 12.52 3.92
N ARG A 15 -2.93 12.68 5.25
CA ARG A 15 -1.78 13.23 5.99
C ARG A 15 -0.55 12.33 5.90
N TYR A 16 -0.72 11.01 5.90
CA TYR A 16 0.39 10.07 5.68
C TYR A 16 0.97 10.23 4.27
N LEU A 17 0.13 10.38 3.25
CA LEU A 17 0.59 10.62 1.89
C LEU A 17 1.30 11.98 1.74
N ASP A 18 0.81 13.03 2.40
CA ASP A 18 1.47 14.33 2.39
C ASP A 18 2.80 14.31 3.16
N ALA A 19 2.87 13.57 4.27
CA ALA A 19 4.13 13.34 4.97
C ALA A 19 5.14 12.60 4.07
N ALA A 20 4.70 11.59 3.31
CA ALA A 20 5.54 10.90 2.32
C ALA A 20 6.10 11.90 1.29
N ARG A 21 5.25 12.80 0.79
CA ARG A 21 5.65 13.87 -0.14
C ARG A 21 6.69 14.81 0.45
N VAL A 22 6.46 15.30 1.67
CA VAL A 22 7.42 16.17 2.37
C VAL A 22 8.76 15.44 2.53
N LEU A 23 8.75 14.18 2.96
CA LEU A 23 9.97 13.40 3.12
C LEU A 23 10.71 13.21 1.79
N HIS A 24 10.01 12.78 0.74
CA HIS A 24 10.59 12.54 -0.59
C HIS A 24 11.20 13.82 -1.18
N LYS A 25 10.49 14.95 -1.10
CA LYS A 25 10.98 16.26 -1.61
C LYS A 25 12.26 16.74 -0.90
N ASN A 26 12.43 16.37 0.38
CA ASN A 26 13.57 16.78 1.19
C ASN A 26 14.65 15.68 1.26
N SER A 27 14.54 14.61 0.48
CA SER A 27 15.55 13.55 0.42
C SER A 27 16.75 14.01 -0.41
N THR A 28 17.97 13.79 0.08
CA THR A 28 19.20 14.23 -0.59
C THR A 28 19.55 13.41 -1.82
N THR A 29 19.11 12.14 -1.85
CA THR A 29 19.20 11.22 -2.99
C THR A 29 17.89 10.46 -3.08
N ALA A 30 17.67 9.78 -4.21
CA ALA A 30 16.44 9.02 -4.45
C ALA A 30 16.12 7.98 -3.36
N ASP A 31 17.16 7.45 -2.70
CA ASP A 31 17.04 6.32 -1.79
C ASP A 31 17.30 6.70 -0.31
N THR A 32 17.64 7.96 0.00
CA THR A 32 18.09 8.39 1.35
C THR A 32 17.09 8.08 2.48
N PHE A 33 15.80 7.89 2.17
CA PHE A 33 14.79 7.51 3.17
C PHE A 33 13.81 6.46 2.61
N TRP A 34 14.33 5.46 1.90
CA TRP A 34 13.50 4.50 1.18
C TRP A 34 12.48 3.75 2.06
N GLU A 35 12.91 3.21 3.20
CA GLU A 35 12.05 2.45 4.12
C GLU A 35 11.04 3.35 4.85
N PRO A 36 11.44 4.49 5.46
CA PRO A 36 10.46 5.42 6.03
C PRO A 36 9.44 5.93 5.01
N LEU A 37 9.86 6.19 3.78
CA LEU A 37 8.96 6.63 2.72
C LEU A 37 7.92 5.56 2.36
N ASN A 38 8.36 4.30 2.19
CA ASN A 38 7.47 3.18 1.93
C ASN A 38 6.56 2.84 3.12
N HIS A 39 7.01 3.06 4.35
CA HIS A 39 6.15 2.98 5.52
C HIS A 39 5.00 3.98 5.45
N LEU A 40 5.27 5.24 5.08
CA LEU A 40 4.24 6.27 4.94
C LEU A 40 3.26 5.95 3.82
N PHE A 41 3.74 5.43 2.68
CA PHE A 41 2.88 4.94 1.60
C PHE A 41 1.96 3.78 2.04
N ALA A 42 2.53 2.77 2.69
CA ALA A 42 1.75 1.63 3.16
C ALA A 42 0.71 2.02 4.21
N MET A 43 1.05 2.93 5.13
CA MET A 43 0.10 3.47 6.11
C MET A 43 -1.03 4.27 5.45
N ALA A 44 -0.72 5.10 4.45
CA ALA A 44 -1.74 5.80 3.68
C ALA A 44 -2.72 4.82 3.02
N ALA A 45 -2.21 3.82 2.32
CA ALA A 45 -3.02 2.78 1.67
C ALA A 45 -3.86 1.96 2.67
N GLU A 46 -3.26 1.49 3.77
CA GLU A 46 -3.94 0.74 4.84
C GLU A 46 -5.14 1.52 5.39
N LEU A 47 -4.93 2.80 5.73
CA LEU A 47 -5.97 3.64 6.29
C LEU A 47 -7.07 3.97 5.26
N ALA A 48 -6.72 4.15 3.99
CA ALA A 48 -7.71 4.37 2.94
C ALA A 48 -8.64 3.17 2.80
N LEU A 49 -8.07 1.95 2.78
CA LEU A 49 -8.83 0.71 2.71
C LEU A 49 -9.68 0.48 3.95
N LYS A 50 -9.13 0.71 5.15
CA LYS A 50 -9.89 0.57 6.40
C LYS A 50 -11.06 1.55 6.48
N ALA A 51 -10.87 2.80 6.04
CA ALA A 51 -11.97 3.77 5.97
C ALA A 51 -13.09 3.30 5.03
N PHE A 52 -12.74 2.79 3.86
CA PHE A 52 -13.71 2.22 2.92
C PHE A 52 -14.47 1.04 3.55
N LEU A 53 -13.74 0.09 4.14
CA LEU A 53 -14.31 -1.12 4.74
C LEU A 53 -15.22 -0.82 5.92
N GLU A 54 -14.84 0.12 6.78
CA GLU A 54 -15.69 0.59 7.88
C GLU A 54 -17.00 1.18 7.34
N ARG A 55 -16.93 2.04 6.32
CA ARG A 55 -18.12 2.58 5.65
C ARG A 55 -18.97 1.48 5.01
N ALA A 56 -18.34 0.44 4.48
CA ALA A 56 -19.01 -0.74 3.92
C ALA A 56 -19.54 -1.72 4.99
N GLY A 57 -19.49 -1.36 6.27
CA GLY A 57 -20.08 -2.12 7.38
C GLY A 57 -19.18 -3.20 7.97
N VAL A 58 -17.88 -3.24 7.64
CA VAL A 58 -16.92 -4.14 8.29
C VAL A 58 -16.56 -3.59 9.66
N SER A 59 -16.67 -4.41 10.70
CA SER A 59 -16.44 -3.98 12.07
C SER A 59 -14.95 -3.72 12.36
N GLU A 60 -14.67 -2.82 13.31
CA GLU A 60 -13.31 -2.56 13.78
C GLU A 60 -12.63 -3.85 14.30
N LYS A 61 -13.41 -4.75 14.92
CA LYS A 61 -12.92 -6.05 15.40
C LYS A 61 -12.38 -6.91 14.25
N GLU A 62 -13.08 -6.95 13.12
CA GLU A 62 -12.63 -7.66 11.92
C GLU A 62 -11.38 -7.01 11.33
N LEU A 63 -11.34 -5.68 11.25
CA LEU A 63 -10.18 -4.93 10.75
C LEU A 63 -8.94 -5.02 11.64
N LYS A 64 -9.10 -5.42 12.91
CA LYS A 64 -8.01 -5.67 13.86
C LYS A 64 -7.55 -7.12 13.90
N HIS A 65 -8.23 -8.03 13.20
CA HIS A 65 -7.83 -9.43 13.15
C HIS A 65 -6.44 -9.58 12.52
N GLN A 66 -5.60 -10.49 13.03
CA GLN A 66 -4.19 -10.60 12.65
C GLN A 66 -3.99 -10.78 11.14
N ASN A 67 -4.87 -11.55 10.49
CA ASN A 67 -4.81 -11.83 9.05
C ASN A 67 -5.18 -10.63 8.17
N VAL A 68 -5.75 -9.57 8.73
CA VAL A 68 -6.26 -8.41 7.98
C VAL A 68 -5.54 -7.11 8.39
N ARG A 69 -5.20 -6.97 9.67
CA ARG A 69 -4.85 -5.67 10.26
C ARG A 69 -3.69 -4.91 9.60
N HIS A 70 -2.75 -5.61 8.97
CA HIS A 70 -1.58 -5.02 8.31
C HIS A 70 -1.29 -5.60 6.92
N SER A 71 -2.12 -6.51 6.41
CA SER A 71 -1.96 -7.01 5.04
C SER A 71 -2.72 -6.11 4.08
N LEU A 72 -1.99 -5.36 3.27
CA LEU A 72 -2.54 -4.56 2.18
C LEU A 72 -3.27 -5.46 1.18
N ASN A 73 -2.75 -6.65 0.91
CA ASN A 73 -3.37 -7.63 0.02
C ASN A 73 -4.73 -8.10 0.57
N SER A 74 -4.77 -8.48 1.85
CA SER A 74 -6.01 -8.95 2.49
C SER A 74 -7.05 -7.84 2.62
N LEU A 75 -6.61 -6.61 2.94
CA LEU A 75 -7.48 -5.43 2.97
C LEU A 75 -8.04 -5.09 1.59
N LEU A 76 -7.21 -5.17 0.54
CA LEU A 76 -7.64 -4.88 -0.82
C LEU A 76 -8.63 -5.94 -1.33
N LEU A 77 -8.35 -7.22 -1.11
CA LEU A 77 -9.26 -8.32 -1.44
C LEU A 77 -10.62 -8.15 -0.76
N LEU A 78 -10.62 -7.86 0.55
CA LEU A 78 -11.85 -7.62 1.29
C LEU A 78 -12.56 -6.35 0.79
N ALA A 79 -11.84 -5.30 0.41
CA ALA A 79 -12.45 -4.10 -0.13
C ALA A 79 -13.11 -4.36 -1.49
N ILE A 80 -12.43 -5.08 -2.40
CA ILE A 80 -12.98 -5.49 -3.69
C ILE A 80 -14.23 -6.37 -3.49
N SER A 81 -14.19 -7.33 -2.57
CA SER A 81 -15.36 -8.17 -2.25
C SER A 81 -16.52 -7.38 -1.63
N ARG A 82 -16.25 -6.18 -1.11
CA ARG A 82 -17.25 -5.22 -0.60
C ARG A 82 -17.62 -4.13 -1.60
N GLY A 83 -17.20 -4.26 -2.87
CA GLY A 83 -17.59 -3.39 -3.97
C GLY A 83 -16.61 -2.25 -4.30
N LEU A 84 -15.39 -2.26 -3.74
CA LEU A 84 -14.35 -1.32 -4.18
C LEU A 84 -14.01 -1.59 -5.65
N ARG A 85 -14.03 -0.55 -6.47
CA ARG A 85 -13.62 -0.60 -7.88
C ARG A 85 -12.24 0.02 -8.04
N THR A 86 -11.23 -0.81 -8.28
CA THR A 86 -9.84 -0.38 -8.47
C THR A 86 -9.20 -0.98 -9.73
N ASN A 87 -7.97 -0.58 -10.06
CA ASN A 87 -7.25 -1.02 -11.26
C ASN A 87 -5.96 -1.79 -10.91
N HIS A 88 -5.34 -2.39 -11.93
CA HIS A 88 -4.09 -3.16 -11.78
C HIS A 88 -2.95 -2.32 -11.19
N GLU A 89 -2.80 -1.06 -11.61
CA GLU A 89 -1.72 -0.17 -11.12
C GLU A 89 -1.75 0.01 -9.59
N VAL A 90 -2.96 0.18 -9.03
CA VAL A 90 -3.16 0.26 -7.57
C VAL A 90 -2.80 -1.08 -6.92
N ALA A 91 -3.32 -2.18 -7.45
CA ALA A 91 -3.04 -3.52 -6.93
C ALA A 91 -1.54 -3.83 -6.93
N GLU A 92 -0.83 -3.53 -8.01
CA GLU A 92 0.60 -3.78 -8.18
C GLU A 92 1.45 -3.07 -7.11
N VAL A 93 1.16 -1.79 -6.87
CA VAL A 93 1.82 -0.97 -5.84
C VAL A 93 1.56 -1.52 -4.43
N LEU A 94 0.31 -1.87 -4.11
CA LEU A 94 -0.03 -2.43 -2.80
C LEU A 94 0.65 -3.79 -2.59
N MET A 95 0.63 -4.67 -3.59
CA MET A 95 1.33 -5.95 -3.55
C MET A 95 2.85 -5.77 -3.38
N ALA A 96 3.44 -4.73 -3.96
CA ALA A 96 4.87 -4.47 -3.83
C ALA A 96 5.28 -4.12 -2.39
N MET A 97 4.37 -3.57 -1.60
CA MET A 97 4.63 -3.14 -0.21
C MET A 97 4.11 -4.13 0.84
N ASP A 98 3.18 -5.02 0.50
CA ASP A 98 2.42 -5.85 1.44
C ASP A 98 3.31 -6.66 2.40
N ALA A 99 4.30 -7.38 1.88
CA ALA A 99 5.15 -8.26 2.68
C ALA A 99 5.98 -7.48 3.71
N ALA A 100 6.62 -6.39 3.30
CA ALA A 100 7.43 -5.55 4.17
C ALA A 100 6.58 -4.76 5.18
N HIS A 101 5.38 -4.33 4.78
CA HIS A 101 4.44 -3.65 5.69
C HIS A 101 3.87 -4.60 6.74
N SER A 102 3.40 -5.78 6.32
CA SER A 102 2.81 -6.81 7.18
C SER A 102 3.78 -7.32 8.23
N SER A 103 5.05 -7.50 7.86
CA SER A 103 6.12 -7.93 8.76
C SER A 103 6.78 -6.78 9.54
N HIS A 104 6.37 -5.53 9.29
CA HIS A 104 6.96 -4.31 9.85
C HIS A 104 8.44 -4.09 9.48
N ALA A 105 8.92 -4.70 8.39
CA ALA A 105 10.30 -4.62 7.92
C ALA A 105 10.76 -3.18 7.63
N TYR A 106 9.85 -2.27 7.26
CA TYR A 106 10.20 -0.86 7.07
C TYR A 106 10.62 -0.13 8.36
N ARG A 107 10.30 -0.68 9.53
CA ARG A 107 10.61 -0.10 10.84
C ARG A 107 11.66 -0.91 11.58
N TYR A 108 11.62 -2.22 11.39
CA TYR A 108 12.52 -3.16 12.05
C TYR A 108 13.28 -3.89 10.97
N VAL A 109 14.48 -3.38 10.66
CA VAL A 109 15.38 -3.99 9.68
C VAL A 109 15.57 -5.47 10.07
N PRO A 110 15.19 -6.42 9.20
CA PRO A 110 15.40 -7.83 9.47
C PRO A 110 16.89 -8.08 9.69
N ARG A 111 17.24 -8.89 10.69
CA ARG A 111 18.61 -9.34 10.89
C ARG A 111 18.79 -10.65 10.13
N PRO A 112 19.40 -10.64 8.93
CA PRO A 112 19.75 -11.89 8.27
C PRO A 112 20.72 -12.70 9.14
N GLU A 113 20.68 -14.02 8.97
CA GLU A 113 21.77 -14.89 9.41
C GLU A 113 23.08 -14.51 8.70
N GLU A 114 24.22 -14.89 9.27
CA GLU A 114 25.53 -14.57 8.71
C GLU A 114 25.67 -15.14 7.28
N GLY A 115 25.97 -14.26 6.32
CA GLY A 115 26.04 -14.60 4.89
C GLY A 115 24.71 -14.56 4.13
N ALA A 116 23.57 -14.34 4.80
CA ALA A 116 22.28 -14.19 4.12
C ALA A 116 22.01 -12.73 3.73
N SER A 117 21.36 -12.53 2.58
CA SER A 117 20.82 -11.22 2.16
C SER A 117 19.32 -11.19 2.36
N VAL A 118 18.79 -10.09 2.90
CA VAL A 118 17.34 -9.85 2.96
C VAL A 118 16.96 -8.77 1.97
N THR A 119 15.95 -9.05 1.14
CA THR A 119 15.34 -8.07 0.25
C THR A 119 14.08 -7.52 0.88
N ILE A 120 14.00 -6.20 1.03
CA ILE A 120 12.79 -5.50 1.43
C ILE A 120 12.11 -5.01 0.16
N HIS A 121 10.98 -5.63 -0.19
CA HIS A 121 10.18 -5.19 -1.33
C HIS A 121 9.44 -3.90 -0.99
N SER A 122 9.49 -2.95 -1.92
CA SER A 122 9.01 -1.57 -1.77
C SER A 122 8.43 -1.06 -3.09
N ALA A 123 7.51 -0.10 -3.02
CA ALA A 123 7.03 0.62 -4.19
C ALA A 123 7.97 1.79 -4.54
N ARG A 124 8.06 2.10 -5.83
CA ARG A 124 8.77 3.30 -6.29
C ARG A 124 7.87 4.53 -6.13
N PRO A 125 8.38 5.69 -5.69
CA PRO A 125 7.58 6.90 -5.53
C PRO A 125 6.78 7.29 -6.78
N ALA A 126 7.40 7.19 -7.97
CA ALA A 126 6.76 7.50 -9.25
C ALA A 126 5.48 6.68 -9.52
N SER A 127 5.42 5.45 -9.00
CA SER A 127 4.24 4.58 -9.10
C SER A 127 3.32 4.73 -7.88
N ALA A 128 3.90 4.92 -6.69
CA ALA A 128 3.17 4.91 -5.42
C ALA A 128 2.24 6.13 -5.27
N TYR A 129 2.70 7.35 -5.59
CA TYR A 129 1.86 8.55 -5.49
C TYR A 129 0.57 8.44 -6.32
N PRO A 130 0.63 8.24 -7.65
CA PRO A 130 -0.58 8.21 -8.47
C PRO A 130 -1.51 7.03 -8.09
N ALA A 131 -0.95 5.87 -7.72
CA ALA A 131 -1.72 4.73 -7.27
C ALA A 131 -2.47 5.02 -5.95
N ILE A 132 -1.79 5.57 -4.94
CA ILE A 132 -2.41 5.85 -3.63
C ILE A 132 -3.40 7.01 -3.72
N GLN A 133 -3.11 8.03 -4.53
CA GLN A 133 -4.07 9.10 -4.85
C GLN A 133 -5.35 8.55 -5.48
N ARG A 134 -5.21 7.66 -6.47
CA ARG A 134 -6.34 6.98 -7.10
C ARG A 134 -7.12 6.12 -6.11
N LEU A 135 -6.42 5.36 -5.26
CA LEU A 135 -7.04 4.56 -4.20
C LEU A 135 -7.82 5.44 -3.22
N LEU A 136 -7.27 6.59 -2.82
CA LEU A 136 -7.93 7.54 -1.94
C LEU A 136 -9.24 8.07 -2.54
N ASP A 137 -9.26 8.41 -3.83
CA ASP A 137 -10.51 8.78 -4.51
C ASP A 137 -11.52 7.64 -4.54
N GLN A 138 -11.08 6.43 -4.89
CA GLN A 138 -11.93 5.25 -4.97
C GLN A 138 -12.51 4.86 -3.60
N CYS A 139 -11.75 5.07 -2.53
CA CYS A 139 -12.16 4.80 -1.16
C CYS A 139 -12.97 5.94 -0.52
N ALA A 140 -12.87 7.17 -1.02
CA ALA A 140 -13.60 8.31 -0.45
C ALA A 140 -15.11 8.18 -0.67
N ASP A 141 -15.88 8.73 0.29
CA ASP A 141 -17.34 8.87 0.18
C ASP A 141 -17.67 10.02 -0.79
N ASP A 142 -16.92 11.12 -0.63
CA ASP A 142 -16.92 12.27 -1.51
C ASP A 142 -15.45 12.68 -1.79
N PRO A 143 -14.90 12.29 -2.96
CA PRO A 143 -13.54 12.66 -3.34
C PRO A 143 -13.35 14.18 -3.46
N THR A 144 -14.38 14.91 -3.91
CA THR A 144 -14.33 16.38 -4.05
C THR A 144 -14.17 17.04 -2.69
N PHE A 145 -14.96 16.59 -1.70
CA PHE A 145 -14.81 17.05 -0.33
C PHE A 145 -13.42 16.72 0.24
N LEU A 146 -12.92 15.50 0.02
CA LEU A 146 -11.60 15.11 0.49
C LEU A 146 -10.52 16.08 0.00
N ARG A 147 -10.52 16.38 -1.30
CA ARG A 147 -9.54 17.25 -1.97
C ARG A 147 -9.58 18.68 -1.46
N THR A 148 -10.79 19.25 -1.35
CA THR A 148 -10.95 20.64 -0.87
C THR A 148 -10.52 20.83 0.58
N LYS A 149 -10.65 19.79 1.42
CA LYS A 149 -10.33 19.88 2.86
C LYS A 149 -8.88 19.56 3.19
N THR A 150 -8.23 18.68 2.44
CA THR A 150 -6.87 18.24 2.77
C THR A 150 -5.77 19.13 2.21
N LYS A 151 -6.09 20.01 1.24
CA LYS A 151 -5.14 20.96 0.61
C LYS A 151 -3.85 20.27 0.14
N PHE A 152 -3.96 19.08 -0.44
CA PHE A 152 -2.81 18.36 -0.99
C PHE A 152 -2.16 19.22 -2.09
N PRO A 153 -0.83 19.48 -2.04
CA PRO A 153 -0.22 20.57 -2.80
C PRO A 153 0.21 20.23 -4.23
N GLU A 154 0.26 18.95 -4.61
CA GLU A 154 0.57 18.51 -5.97
C GLU A 154 -0.70 18.27 -6.78
N GLU A 155 -0.55 18.24 -8.10
CA GLU A 155 -1.63 17.87 -9.01
C GLU A 155 -2.07 16.44 -8.70
N TRP A 156 -3.19 16.35 -7.99
CA TRP A 156 -3.95 15.12 -7.81
C TRP A 156 -5.07 15.21 -8.83
N PRO A 157 -4.96 14.64 -10.04
CA PRO A 157 -6.06 14.66 -10.99
C PRO A 157 -7.22 13.80 -10.45
N PRO A 158 -8.49 14.14 -10.73
CA PRO A 158 -9.63 13.28 -10.44
C PRO A 158 -9.43 11.88 -11.01
N ALA A 159 -9.40 10.86 -10.16
CA ALA A 159 -9.38 9.50 -10.67
C ALA A 159 -10.76 9.12 -11.22
N SER A 160 -10.81 8.79 -12.51
CA SER A 160 -11.96 8.09 -13.07
C SER A 160 -12.07 6.70 -12.44
N LEU A 161 -13.31 6.25 -12.22
CA LEU A 161 -13.56 4.85 -11.89
C LEU A 161 -13.05 3.96 -13.02
N PRO A 162 -12.43 2.82 -12.70
CA PRO A 162 -11.92 1.91 -13.71
C PRO A 162 -13.07 1.31 -14.53
N VAL A 163 -12.91 1.31 -15.86
CA VAL A 163 -13.84 0.68 -16.80
C VAL A 163 -13.90 -0.82 -16.54
N TYR A 164 -12.74 -1.44 -16.35
CA TYR A 164 -12.57 -2.85 -16.01
C TYR A 164 -11.97 -2.95 -14.60
N PRO A 165 -12.80 -2.95 -13.55
CA PRO A 165 -12.30 -3.11 -12.19
C PRO A 165 -11.69 -4.49 -11.99
N VAL A 166 -10.63 -4.56 -11.17
CA VAL A 166 -10.02 -5.82 -10.73
C VAL A 166 -11.03 -6.65 -9.97
N THR A 167 -11.16 -7.94 -10.30
CA THR A 167 -11.99 -8.90 -9.55
C THR A 167 -11.21 -9.56 -8.40
N VAL A 168 -11.91 -10.22 -7.49
CA VAL A 168 -11.28 -10.98 -6.40
C VAL A 168 -10.38 -12.07 -6.95
N GLU A 169 -10.84 -12.79 -7.97
CA GLU A 169 -10.14 -13.90 -8.61
C GLU A 169 -8.85 -13.40 -9.27
N GLN A 170 -8.93 -12.32 -10.05
CA GLN A 170 -7.75 -11.70 -10.68
C GLN A 170 -6.72 -11.26 -9.63
N MET A 171 -7.18 -10.64 -8.54
CA MET A 171 -6.28 -10.22 -7.47
C MET A 171 -5.60 -11.41 -6.80
N GLN A 172 -6.32 -12.50 -6.56
CA GLN A 172 -5.75 -13.72 -5.98
C GLN A 172 -4.70 -14.36 -6.91
N GLU A 173 -4.98 -14.41 -8.21
CA GLU A 173 -4.04 -14.90 -9.23
C GLU A 173 -2.75 -14.08 -9.23
N TRP A 174 -2.85 -12.74 -9.23
CA TRP A 174 -1.67 -11.87 -9.22
C TRP A 174 -0.85 -11.96 -7.93
N ILE A 175 -1.51 -12.12 -6.77
CA ILE A 175 -0.81 -12.35 -5.50
C ILE A 175 0.00 -13.66 -5.58
N ALA A 176 -0.62 -14.73 -6.07
CA ALA A 176 0.04 -16.03 -6.20
C ALA A 176 1.21 -15.98 -7.20
N GLU A 177 1.01 -15.35 -8.36
CA GLU A 177 2.07 -15.15 -9.36
C GLU A 177 3.25 -14.37 -8.77
N LYS A 178 2.98 -13.26 -8.08
CA LYS A 178 4.03 -12.43 -7.49
C LYS A 178 4.82 -13.16 -6.40
N GLN A 179 4.14 -13.96 -5.57
CA GLN A 179 4.78 -14.81 -4.58
C GLN A 179 5.70 -15.84 -5.25
N SER A 180 5.22 -16.52 -6.30
CA SER A 180 6.02 -17.47 -7.05
C SER A 180 7.28 -16.84 -7.68
N LEU A 181 7.16 -15.63 -8.24
CA LEU A 181 8.30 -14.89 -8.79
C LEU A 181 9.35 -14.53 -7.72
N TRP A 182 8.90 -14.17 -6.52
CA TRP A 182 9.80 -13.88 -5.40
C TRP A 182 10.54 -15.14 -4.91
N GLU A 183 9.83 -16.24 -4.75
CA GLU A 183 10.42 -17.54 -4.39
C GLU A 183 11.46 -17.99 -5.42
N PHE A 184 11.14 -17.84 -6.71
CA PHE A 184 12.07 -18.14 -7.80
C PHE A 184 13.32 -17.24 -7.74
N ALA A 185 13.14 -15.92 -7.56
CA ALA A 185 14.25 -14.97 -7.47
C ALA A 185 15.17 -15.26 -6.27
N SER A 186 14.60 -15.60 -5.11
CA SER A 186 15.37 -16.01 -3.93
C SER A 186 16.18 -17.28 -4.18
N THR A 187 15.62 -18.23 -4.92
CA THR A 187 16.32 -19.48 -5.28
C THR A 187 17.50 -19.20 -6.22
N VAL A 188 17.32 -18.36 -7.24
CA VAL A 188 18.40 -18.00 -8.18
C VAL A 188 19.56 -17.27 -7.48
N GLN A 189 19.26 -16.44 -6.49
CA GLN A 189 20.27 -15.69 -5.75
C GLN A 189 21.18 -16.60 -4.90
N GLN A 190 20.67 -17.74 -4.42
CA GLN A 190 21.44 -18.75 -3.69
C GLN A 190 22.41 -19.54 -4.58
N TRP A 191 22.19 -19.58 -5.89
CA TRP A 191 22.97 -20.40 -6.83
C TRP A 191 24.17 -19.69 -7.45
N ARG A 192 24.44 -18.41 -7.13
CA ARG A 192 25.65 -17.74 -7.63
C ARG A 192 26.88 -18.33 -6.91
N PRO A 193 27.78 -19.06 -7.61
CA PRO A 193 28.96 -19.63 -6.98
C PRO A 193 29.82 -18.49 -6.43
N VAL A 194 30.23 -18.61 -5.17
CA VAL A 194 31.24 -17.72 -4.58
C VAL A 194 32.50 -17.87 -5.43
N ALA A 195 32.90 -16.79 -6.11
CA ALA A 195 34.18 -16.76 -6.80
C ALA A 195 35.25 -17.08 -5.76
N LYS A 196 35.98 -18.18 -5.97
CA LYS A 196 37.16 -18.50 -5.17
C LYS A 196 38.26 -17.53 -5.62
N ASP A 197 38.59 -16.56 -4.77
CA ASP A 197 39.83 -15.80 -4.85
C ASP A 197 41.05 -16.69 -4.53
#